data_AF-A0A374BJJ5-F1
#
_entry.id   AF-A0A374BJJ5-F1
#
_cell.length_a   1.000
_cell.length_b   1.000
_cell.length_c   1.000
_cell.angle_alpha   90.00
_cell.angle_beta   90.00
_cell.angle_gamma   90.00
#
_symmetry.space_group_name_H-M   'P 1'
#
loop_
_entity.id
_entity.type
_entity.pdbx_description
1 polymer ?
#
loop_
_entity_poly.entity_id
_entity_poly.type
_entity_poly.pdbx_seq_one_letter_code
_entity_poly.pdbx_strand_id
1 'polypeptide(L)'
;MFNDICFYVKGNMIEVNGQDFLLGELSASCMNIPPSEFEEIYDKYRSAEYIMNHEINAEKDNSVEYIPPLKKEWGRLNSMMVEIDTALKKHKIFQVLDTQNAVEFFKGFTDMDGTIMNSENWELYYKTASLYKPVIDDIFNFNKTMYYFVNDFLSHLKKLDPENFAATYYDFLTNPMAYKMTANPIMNEYMSYTSADFLEMNMIPKEITDGCGEYVIAEYYHVERLQSFLKVDFLKGLMAGHHIRRCEHCGRFFLMTKGYKTRYCDKAAPENPRFTCNQMAYRTVRIKEENADNPKYQSYRRCLNRVMRSYQRKVIDEKQKSVLLRQAEELYHRAMTSPEFSNEEFEQQMQSENLYKLCGFDVPKRGRPKAVKNDK
;
A
#
# COMPACT_ATOMS: atom_id res chain seq x y z
N MET A 1 9.87 -1.81 -16.62
CA MET A 1 10.90 -1.48 -15.61
C MET A 1 10.30 -0.43 -14.67
N PHE A 2 10.85 -0.19 -13.48
CA PHE A 2 10.21 0.65 -12.44
C PHE A 2 10.20 2.17 -12.70
N ASN A 3 10.56 2.59 -13.91
CA ASN A 3 10.54 3.98 -14.35
C ASN A 3 9.46 4.14 -15.41
N ASP A 4 8.98 5.37 -15.60
CA ASP A 4 7.85 5.67 -16.49
C ASP A 4 6.55 4.99 -16.02
N ILE A 5 5.96 5.55 -14.96
CA ILE A 5 4.80 4.99 -14.25
C ILE A 5 3.53 5.71 -14.71
N CYS A 6 2.63 4.96 -15.33
CA CYS A 6 1.30 5.41 -15.71
C CYS A 6 0.23 4.81 -14.78
N PHE A 7 -0.71 5.62 -14.31
CA PHE A 7 -1.79 5.14 -13.44
C PHE A 7 -3.02 6.05 -13.49
N TYR A 8 -4.14 5.54 -12.99
CA TYR A 8 -5.40 6.27 -12.93
C TYR A 8 -5.90 6.38 -11.49
N VAL A 9 -6.43 7.53 -11.09
CA VAL A 9 -7.15 7.70 -9.83
C VAL A 9 -8.64 7.84 -10.12
N LYS A 10 -9.43 6.94 -9.53
CA LYS A 10 -10.89 6.83 -9.68
C LYS A 10 -11.54 6.92 -8.30
N GLY A 11 -11.86 8.12 -7.84
CA GLY A 11 -12.44 8.32 -6.51
C GLY A 11 -11.48 7.92 -5.39
N ASN A 12 -11.77 6.82 -4.69
CA ASN A 12 -10.93 6.30 -3.60
C ASN A 12 -10.00 5.13 -4.03
N MET A 13 -9.95 4.84 -5.33
CA MET A 13 -9.15 3.75 -5.91
C MET A 13 -8.04 4.31 -6.81
N ILE A 14 -6.96 3.54 -6.91
CA ILE A 14 -5.87 3.72 -7.88
C ILE A 14 -5.77 2.48 -8.76
N GLU A 15 -5.74 2.69 -10.07
CA GLU A 15 -5.53 1.63 -11.06
C GLU A 15 -4.10 1.72 -11.59
N VAL A 16 -3.36 0.62 -11.49
CA VAL A 16 -1.99 0.50 -11.99
C VAL A 16 -1.88 -0.79 -12.79
N ASN A 17 -1.47 -0.70 -14.05
CA ASN A 17 -1.32 -1.85 -14.95
C ASN A 17 -2.56 -2.77 -15.00
N GLY A 18 -3.75 -2.16 -15.04
CA GLY A 18 -5.04 -2.87 -15.12
C GLY A 18 -5.50 -3.52 -13.80
N GLN A 19 -4.85 -3.22 -12.68
CA GLN A 19 -5.23 -3.71 -11.36
C GLN A 19 -5.66 -2.54 -10.47
N ASP A 20 -6.81 -2.69 -9.80
CA ASP A 20 -7.36 -1.71 -8.88
C ASP A 20 -6.90 -1.96 -7.43
N PHE A 21 -6.49 -0.88 -6.75
CA PHE A 21 -6.09 -0.86 -5.34
C PHE A 21 -6.77 0.29 -4.60
N LEU A 22 -6.89 0.17 -3.28
CA LEU A 22 -7.30 1.32 -2.47
C LEU A 22 -6.17 2.35 -2.43
N LEU A 23 -6.51 3.64 -2.49
CA LEU A 23 -5.52 4.70 -2.32
C LEU A 23 -4.80 4.58 -0.97
N GLY A 24 -3.47 4.56 -1.02
CA GLY A 24 -2.55 4.38 0.10
C GLY A 24 -2.09 2.92 0.30
N GLU A 25 -2.66 1.96 -0.42
CA GLU A 25 -2.31 0.54 -0.27
C GLU A 25 -0.89 0.23 -0.78
N LEU A 26 -0.52 0.79 -1.93
CA LEU A 26 0.79 0.59 -2.53
C LEU A 26 1.87 1.35 -1.75
N SER A 27 1.53 2.52 -1.20
CA SER A 27 2.36 3.25 -0.23
C SER A 27 2.59 2.43 1.03
N ALA A 28 1.55 1.80 1.59
CA ALA A 28 1.69 0.90 2.73
C ALA A 28 2.57 -0.30 2.39
N SER A 29 2.48 -0.84 1.17
CA SER A 29 3.38 -1.89 0.70
C SER A 29 4.83 -1.42 0.66
N CYS A 30 5.12 -0.21 0.17
CA CYS A 30 6.48 0.33 0.11
C CYS A 30 7.05 0.59 1.52
N MET A 31 6.24 1.16 2.42
CA MET A 31 6.64 1.41 3.81
C MET A 31 6.88 0.14 4.61
N ASN A 32 6.40 -1.01 4.14
CA ASN A 32 6.62 -2.31 4.78
C ASN A 32 7.92 -3.01 4.35
N ILE A 33 8.76 -2.39 3.51
CA ILE A 33 10.12 -2.85 3.26
C ILE A 33 10.91 -2.69 4.57
N PRO A 34 11.37 -3.79 5.21
CA PRO A 34 12.12 -3.71 6.47
C PRO A 34 13.40 -2.90 6.32
N PRO A 35 13.82 -2.11 7.33
CA PRO A 35 15.07 -1.35 7.27
C PRO A 35 16.30 -2.20 6.93
N SER A 36 16.42 -3.40 7.53
CA SER A 36 17.52 -4.32 7.25
C SER A 36 17.51 -4.85 5.81
N GLU A 37 16.31 -5.11 5.26
CA GLU A 37 16.19 -5.56 3.87
C GLU A 37 16.53 -4.42 2.91
N PHE A 38 16.12 -3.19 3.22
CA PHE A 38 16.49 -2.02 2.44
C PHE A 38 18.00 -1.75 2.48
N GLU A 39 18.63 -1.83 3.65
CA GLU A 39 20.10 -1.70 3.79
C GLU A 39 20.84 -2.71 2.90
N GLU A 40 20.42 -3.98 2.91
CA GLU A 40 20.99 -4.99 2.02
C GLU A 40 20.81 -4.67 0.52
N ILE A 41 19.64 -4.16 0.11
CA ILE A 41 19.38 -3.76 -1.27
C ILE A 41 20.30 -2.59 -1.65
N TYR A 42 20.39 -1.58 -0.78
CA TYR A 42 21.18 -0.38 -1.01
C TYR A 42 22.68 -0.69 -1.11
N ASP A 43 23.22 -1.51 -0.21
CA ASP A 43 24.63 -1.89 -0.20
C ASP A 43 25.02 -2.75 -1.41
N LYS A 44 24.13 -3.66 -1.83
CA LYS A 44 24.31 -4.42 -3.08
C LYS A 44 24.32 -3.49 -4.28
N TYR A 45 23.39 -2.53 -4.34
CA TYR A 45 23.35 -1.58 -5.45
C TYR A 45 24.59 -0.70 -5.49
N ARG A 46 25.06 -0.18 -4.35
CA ARG A 46 26.31 0.59 -4.25
C ARG A 46 27.51 -0.21 -4.75
N SER A 47 27.56 -1.50 -4.44
CA SER A 47 28.60 -2.40 -4.95
C SER A 47 28.48 -2.63 -6.46
N ALA A 48 27.26 -2.79 -6.98
CA ALA A 48 26.98 -2.90 -8.41
C ALA A 48 27.37 -1.63 -9.17
N GLU A 49 26.96 -0.46 -8.66
CA GLU A 49 27.28 0.87 -9.19
C GLU A 49 28.78 1.11 -9.24
N TYR A 50 29.52 0.69 -8.20
CA TYR A 50 30.98 0.75 -8.23
C TYR A 50 31.57 -0.07 -9.38
N ILE A 51 31.09 -1.30 -9.62
CA ILE A 51 31.57 -2.13 -10.74
C ILE A 51 31.20 -1.51 -12.09
N MET A 52 29.97 -1.02 -12.23
CA MET A 52 29.48 -0.38 -13.46
C MET A 52 30.28 0.88 -13.82
N ASN A 53 30.71 1.65 -12.82
CA ASN A 53 31.37 2.94 -13.02
C ASN A 53 32.91 2.86 -12.98
N HIS A 54 33.50 1.71 -12.60
CA HIS A 54 34.95 1.58 -12.41
C HIS A 54 35.76 1.80 -13.70
N GLU A 55 35.16 1.54 -14.87
CA GLU A 55 35.82 1.61 -16.18
C GLU A 55 35.27 2.73 -17.09
N ILE A 56 34.46 3.67 -16.56
CA ILE A 56 33.97 4.80 -17.36
C ILE A 56 35.12 5.81 -17.56
N ASN A 57 35.64 5.90 -18.79
CA ASN A 57 36.57 6.94 -19.18
C ASN A 57 35.81 8.26 -19.45
N ALA A 58 35.88 9.20 -18.51
CA ALA A 58 35.27 10.53 -18.65
C ALA A 58 36.08 11.52 -19.52
N GLU A 59 37.17 11.08 -20.17
CA GLU A 59 38.16 11.97 -20.81
C GLU A 59 37.89 12.33 -22.28
N LYS A 60 36.76 11.94 -22.88
CA LYS A 60 36.43 12.38 -24.24
C LYS A 60 35.17 13.24 -24.26
N ASP A 61 35.39 14.52 -24.51
CA ASP A 61 34.39 15.52 -24.91
C ASP A 61 33.28 14.85 -25.75
N ASN A 62 32.08 14.77 -25.15
CA ASN A 62 30.78 14.41 -25.74
C ASN A 62 30.39 12.92 -25.96
N SER A 63 31.15 11.91 -25.52
CA SER A 63 30.65 10.52 -25.54
C SER A 63 31.14 9.67 -24.36
N VAL A 64 30.21 9.19 -23.52
CA VAL A 64 30.49 8.17 -22.49
C VAL A 64 30.82 6.86 -23.20
N GLU A 65 32.06 6.39 -23.07
CA GLU A 65 32.44 5.06 -23.56
C GLU A 65 32.05 4.02 -22.50
N TYR A 66 31.04 3.21 -22.81
CA TYR A 66 30.62 2.10 -21.95
C TYR A 66 31.63 0.95 -22.10
N ILE A 67 32.62 0.88 -21.22
CA ILE A 67 33.61 -0.19 -21.19
C ILE A 67 33.07 -1.35 -20.33
N PRO A 68 32.90 -2.57 -20.88
CA PRO A 68 32.39 -3.71 -20.10
C PRO A 68 33.40 -4.17 -19.04
N PRO A 69 32.94 -4.52 -17.83
CA PRO A 69 33.83 -4.97 -16.77
C PRO A 69 34.45 -6.34 -17.09
N LEU A 70 35.54 -6.66 -16.40
CA LEU A 70 36.16 -7.99 -16.47
C LEU A 70 35.13 -9.11 -16.22
N LYS A 71 35.28 -10.25 -16.93
CA LYS A 71 34.37 -11.42 -16.85
C LYS A 71 33.99 -11.83 -15.41
N LYS A 72 34.96 -11.76 -14.48
CA LYS A 72 34.76 -12.11 -13.07
C LYS A 72 33.84 -11.10 -12.35
N GLU A 73 34.02 -9.81 -12.62
CA GLU A 73 33.20 -8.75 -12.03
C GLU A 73 31.80 -8.69 -12.67
N TRP A 74 31.66 -9.06 -13.95
CA TRP A 74 30.35 -9.20 -14.60
C TRP A 74 29.43 -10.18 -13.87
N GLY A 75 29.91 -11.42 -13.63
CA GLY A 75 29.09 -12.43 -12.96
C GLY A 75 28.62 -11.99 -11.58
N ARG A 76 29.49 -11.26 -10.86
CA ARG A 76 29.17 -10.66 -9.56
C ARG A 76 28.13 -9.53 -9.70
N LEU A 77 28.33 -8.61 -10.64
CA LEU A 77 27.38 -7.53 -10.95
C LEU A 77 25.98 -8.09 -11.25
N ASN A 78 25.92 -9.09 -12.14
CA ASN A 78 24.65 -9.68 -12.53
C ASN A 78 23.94 -10.41 -11.40
N SER A 79 24.68 -11.14 -10.56
CA SER A 79 24.11 -11.76 -9.35
C SER A 79 23.48 -10.69 -8.44
N MET A 80 24.19 -9.59 -8.19
CA MET A 80 23.68 -8.50 -7.36
C MET A 80 22.40 -7.88 -7.94
N MET A 81 22.35 -7.64 -9.26
CA MET A 81 21.15 -7.08 -9.91
C MET A 81 19.95 -8.03 -9.84
N VAL A 82 20.15 -9.33 -10.05
CA VAL A 82 19.09 -10.36 -9.90
C VAL A 82 18.58 -10.42 -8.46
N GLU A 83 19.49 -10.38 -7.48
CA GLU A 83 19.13 -10.39 -6.05
C GLU A 83 18.35 -9.14 -5.63
N ILE A 84 18.76 -7.95 -6.11
CA ILE A 84 18.07 -6.68 -5.87
C ILE A 84 16.65 -6.74 -6.43
N ASP A 85 16.50 -7.13 -7.70
CA ASP A 85 15.18 -7.20 -8.34
C ASP A 85 14.27 -8.22 -7.64
N THR A 86 14.82 -9.39 -7.30
CA THR A 86 14.10 -10.44 -6.56
C THR A 86 13.65 -9.95 -5.19
N ALA A 87 14.49 -9.19 -4.48
CA ALA A 87 14.15 -8.63 -3.17
C ALA A 87 13.02 -7.60 -3.28
N LEU A 88 13.11 -6.65 -4.22
CA LEU A 88 12.05 -5.66 -4.46
C LEU A 88 10.71 -6.35 -4.77
N LYS A 89 10.72 -7.37 -5.63
CA LYS A 89 9.53 -8.14 -6.03
C LYS A 89 8.89 -8.97 -4.91
N LYS A 90 9.47 -9.06 -3.73
CA LYS A 90 8.76 -9.61 -2.55
C LYS A 90 7.62 -8.69 -2.10
N HIS A 91 7.69 -7.41 -2.46
CA HIS A 91 6.71 -6.39 -2.05
C HIS A 91 5.71 -6.13 -3.17
N LYS A 92 4.44 -6.02 -2.80
CA LYS A 92 3.30 -5.88 -3.73
C LYS A 92 3.49 -4.73 -4.71
N ILE A 93 3.95 -3.57 -4.24
CA ILE A 93 4.17 -2.41 -5.11
C ILE A 93 5.07 -2.72 -6.32
N PHE A 94 6.17 -3.46 -6.13
CA PHE A 94 7.08 -3.81 -7.21
C PHE A 94 6.58 -4.96 -8.07
N GLN A 95 5.72 -5.84 -7.54
CA GLN A 95 5.01 -6.82 -8.37
C GLN A 95 4.03 -6.14 -9.33
N VAL A 96 3.40 -5.06 -8.87
CA VAL A 96 2.45 -4.28 -9.67
C VAL A 96 3.16 -3.39 -10.68
N LEU A 97 4.24 -2.71 -10.29
CA LEU A 97 4.98 -1.79 -11.16
C LEU A 97 5.88 -2.49 -12.19
N ASP A 98 6.24 -3.76 -12.00
CA ASP A 98 7.11 -4.46 -12.96
C ASP A 98 6.38 -4.86 -14.25
N THR A 99 6.37 -3.94 -15.20
CA THR A 99 5.75 -4.13 -16.53
C THR A 99 6.56 -4.96 -17.51
N GLN A 100 7.86 -5.18 -17.27
CA GLN A 100 8.79 -5.71 -18.28
C GLN A 100 9.55 -6.95 -17.82
N ASN A 101 9.22 -7.49 -16.64
CA ASN A 101 9.90 -8.64 -16.05
C ASN A 101 11.43 -8.48 -16.02
N ALA A 102 11.90 -7.40 -15.38
CA ALA A 102 13.31 -7.01 -15.39
C ALA A 102 14.28 -8.13 -14.93
N VAL A 103 13.82 -9.10 -14.14
CA VAL A 103 14.63 -10.26 -13.75
C VAL A 103 15.03 -11.13 -14.95
N GLU A 104 14.14 -11.32 -15.92
CA GLU A 104 14.42 -12.15 -17.10
C GLU A 104 15.43 -11.48 -18.02
N PHE A 105 15.43 -10.14 -18.06
CA PHE A 105 16.50 -9.38 -18.70
C PHE A 105 17.85 -9.75 -18.08
N PHE A 106 18.02 -9.62 -16.76
CA PHE A 106 19.29 -9.95 -16.09
C PHE A 106 19.66 -11.43 -16.17
N LYS A 107 18.67 -12.34 -16.10
CA LYS A 107 18.90 -13.77 -16.31
C LYS A 107 19.39 -14.08 -17.72
N GLY A 108 18.99 -13.32 -18.73
CA GLY A 108 19.53 -13.44 -20.09
C GLY A 108 21.05 -13.27 -20.16
N PHE A 109 21.67 -12.67 -19.14
CA PHE A 109 23.12 -12.46 -19.04
C PHE A 109 23.83 -13.42 -18.07
N THR A 110 23.19 -14.50 -17.60
CA THR A 110 23.83 -15.48 -16.68
C THR A 110 24.77 -16.44 -17.40
N ASP A 111 24.41 -16.92 -18.59
CA ASP A 111 25.19 -17.89 -19.35
C ASP A 111 26.03 -17.19 -20.43
N MET A 112 27.22 -16.74 -20.03
CA MET A 112 28.12 -15.97 -20.90
C MET A 112 28.93 -16.83 -21.87
N ASP A 113 28.81 -16.56 -23.18
CA ASP A 113 29.87 -16.76 -24.17
C ASP A 113 30.45 -15.41 -24.62
N GLY A 114 31.59 -15.43 -25.34
CA GLY A 114 32.30 -14.22 -25.75
C GLY A 114 31.51 -13.31 -26.72
N THR A 115 30.36 -13.77 -27.20
CA THR A 115 29.46 -13.06 -28.12
C THR A 115 28.54 -12.07 -27.41
N ILE A 116 28.32 -12.22 -26.09
CA ILE A 116 27.43 -11.37 -25.30
C ILE A 116 28.13 -10.10 -24.79
N MET A 117 29.46 -10.13 -24.63
CA MET A 117 30.28 -9.01 -24.12
C MET A 117 30.67 -8.00 -25.22
N ASN A 118 29.69 -7.47 -25.95
CA ASN A 118 29.91 -6.35 -26.86
C ASN A 118 29.45 -5.02 -26.20
N SER A 119 29.88 -3.90 -26.78
CA SER A 119 29.58 -2.56 -26.24
C SER A 119 28.09 -2.24 -26.23
N GLU A 120 27.32 -2.72 -27.21
CA GLU A 120 25.87 -2.44 -27.32
C GLU A 120 25.08 -3.14 -26.21
N ASN A 121 25.37 -4.42 -25.97
CA ASN A 121 24.76 -5.19 -24.89
C ASN A 121 25.14 -4.64 -23.51
N TRP A 122 26.39 -4.19 -23.36
CA TRP A 122 26.82 -3.56 -22.11
C TRP A 122 26.16 -2.20 -21.90
N GLU A 123 26.05 -1.36 -22.93
CA GLU A 123 25.33 -0.09 -22.83
C GLU A 123 23.87 -0.30 -22.42
N LEU A 124 23.19 -1.28 -23.03
CA LEU A 124 21.82 -1.65 -22.68
C LEU A 124 21.73 -2.16 -21.22
N TYR A 125 22.66 -3.02 -20.81
CA TYR A 125 22.75 -3.53 -19.44
C TYR A 125 22.97 -2.39 -18.44
N TYR A 126 23.98 -1.56 -18.67
CA TYR A 126 24.35 -0.43 -17.82
C TYR A 126 23.16 0.52 -17.66
N LYS A 127 22.51 0.90 -18.76
CA LYS A 127 21.32 1.77 -18.72
C LYS A 127 20.22 1.13 -17.90
N THR A 128 19.93 -0.15 -18.13
CA THR A 128 18.90 -0.90 -17.40
C THR A 128 19.19 -1.01 -15.90
N ALA A 129 20.42 -1.36 -15.53
CA ALA A 129 20.83 -1.45 -14.13
C ALA A 129 20.88 -0.08 -13.45
N SER A 130 21.26 0.98 -14.18
CA SER A 130 21.26 2.36 -13.68
C SER A 130 19.86 2.87 -13.32
N LEU A 131 18.81 2.33 -13.95
CA LEU A 131 17.43 2.71 -13.66
C LEU A 131 16.96 2.29 -12.24
N TYR A 132 17.68 1.39 -11.55
CA TYR A 132 17.37 1.02 -10.17
C TYR A 132 17.81 2.06 -9.13
N LYS A 133 18.85 2.86 -9.40
CA LYS A 133 19.34 3.90 -8.47
C LYS A 133 18.22 4.86 -8.02
N PRO A 134 17.51 5.56 -8.93
CA PRO A 134 16.47 6.51 -8.52
C PRO A 134 15.32 5.84 -7.76
N VAL A 135 15.01 4.58 -8.07
CA VAL A 135 13.96 3.79 -7.40
C VAL A 135 14.38 3.49 -5.95
N ILE A 136 15.61 3.01 -5.75
CA ILE A 136 16.16 2.72 -4.41
C ILE A 136 16.25 3.99 -3.57
N ASP A 137 16.71 5.09 -4.15
CA ASP A 137 16.74 6.39 -3.48
C ASP A 137 15.32 6.85 -3.08
N ASP A 138 14.34 6.70 -3.98
CA ASP A 138 12.96 7.10 -3.73
C ASP A 138 12.27 6.25 -2.65
N ILE A 139 12.57 4.95 -2.56
CA ILE A 139 12.13 4.11 -1.44
C ILE A 139 12.59 4.71 -0.12
N PHE A 140 13.89 5.02 0.00
CA PHE A 140 14.43 5.60 1.22
C PHE A 140 13.80 6.96 1.53
N ASN A 141 13.76 7.84 0.52
CA ASN A 141 13.30 9.21 0.67
C ASN A 141 11.84 9.27 1.12
N PHE A 142 10.98 8.45 0.50
CA PHE A 142 9.58 8.34 0.87
C PHE A 142 9.41 7.67 2.24
N ASN A 143 10.00 6.50 2.45
CA ASN A 143 9.78 5.73 3.68
C ASN A 143 10.28 6.46 4.92
N LYS A 144 11.47 7.09 4.87
CA LYS A 144 11.97 7.90 5.99
C LYS A 144 11.02 9.03 6.31
N THR A 145 10.61 9.79 5.29
CA THR A 145 9.76 10.98 5.49
C THR A 145 8.37 10.61 6.00
N MET A 146 7.73 9.62 5.37
CA MET A 146 6.40 9.17 5.77
C MET A 146 6.41 8.39 7.08
N TYR A 147 7.51 7.75 7.47
CA TYR A 147 7.65 7.14 8.80
C TYR A 147 7.44 8.19 9.90
N TYR A 148 8.14 9.33 9.81
CA TYR A 148 7.98 10.42 10.78
C TYR A 148 6.57 11.02 10.73
N PHE A 149 6.05 11.27 9.54
CA PHE A 149 4.68 11.78 9.40
C PHE A 149 3.63 10.84 10.03
N VAL A 150 3.71 9.54 9.75
CA VAL A 150 2.77 8.55 10.28
C VAL A 150 2.90 8.39 11.80
N ASN A 151 4.13 8.25 12.30
CA ASN A 151 4.37 7.90 13.71
C ASN A 151 4.31 9.10 14.66
N ASP A 152 4.74 10.29 14.23
CA ASP A 152 4.87 11.44 15.12
C ASP A 152 3.75 12.48 14.94
N PHE A 153 3.04 12.44 13.81
CA PHE A 153 1.98 13.40 13.50
C PHE A 153 0.62 12.71 13.41
N LEU A 154 0.41 11.81 12.44
CA LEU A 154 -0.90 11.17 12.22
C LEU A 154 -1.37 10.33 13.41
N SER A 155 -0.45 9.65 14.11
CA SER A 155 -0.78 8.77 15.25
C SER A 155 -1.44 9.52 16.42
N HIS A 156 -1.19 10.83 16.55
CA HIS A 156 -1.65 11.67 17.65
C HIS A 156 -2.98 12.38 17.35
N LEU A 157 -3.53 12.20 16.15
CA LEU A 157 -4.75 12.87 15.74
C LEU A 157 -5.96 12.45 16.57
N LYS A 158 -6.72 13.46 17.03
CA LYS A 158 -7.97 13.24 17.76
C LYS A 158 -9.11 12.84 16.82
N LYS A 159 -9.16 13.44 15.64
CA LYS A 159 -10.14 13.18 14.58
C LYS A 159 -9.40 12.68 13.35
N LEU A 160 -9.89 11.59 12.78
CA LEU A 160 -9.30 10.90 11.63
C LEU A 160 -10.21 11.13 10.42
N ASP A 161 -10.09 12.31 9.82
CA ASP A 161 -10.86 12.77 8.68
C ASP A 161 -9.97 13.61 7.73
N PRO A 162 -10.38 13.80 6.46
CA PRO A 162 -9.54 14.45 5.45
C PRO A 162 -9.03 15.85 5.84
N GLU A 163 -9.83 16.63 6.55
CA GLU A 163 -9.44 17.98 6.97
C GLU A 163 -8.31 17.92 8.00
N ASN A 164 -8.45 17.08 9.01
CA ASN A 164 -7.43 16.91 10.04
C ASN A 164 -6.16 16.28 9.48
N PHE A 165 -6.27 15.38 8.48
CA PHE A 165 -5.11 14.85 7.78
C PHE A 165 -4.36 15.94 7.00
N ALA A 166 -5.08 16.78 6.26
CA ALA A 166 -4.49 17.88 5.50
C ALA A 166 -3.81 18.91 6.41
N ALA A 167 -4.47 19.33 7.49
CA ALA A 167 -3.90 20.24 8.48
C ALA A 167 -2.62 19.67 9.11
N THR A 168 -2.64 18.39 9.48
CA THR A 168 -1.48 17.71 10.07
C THR A 168 -0.32 17.58 9.09
N TYR A 169 -0.60 17.35 7.80
CA TYR A 169 0.43 17.32 6.76
C TYR A 169 1.05 18.70 6.54
N TYR A 170 0.24 19.76 6.57
CA TYR A 170 0.74 21.13 6.56
C TYR A 170 1.67 21.41 7.75
N ASP A 171 1.27 21.03 8.97
CA ASP A 171 2.09 21.19 10.18
C ASP A 171 3.40 20.40 10.10
N PHE A 172 3.37 19.21 9.50
CA PHE A 172 4.56 18.39 9.27
C PHE A 172 5.56 19.08 8.32
N LEU A 173 5.08 19.56 7.16
CA LEU A 173 5.92 20.20 6.15
C LEU A 173 6.45 21.57 6.60
N THR A 174 5.68 22.30 7.40
CA THR A 174 6.05 23.64 7.90
C THR A 174 6.76 23.61 9.25
N ASN A 175 6.96 22.43 9.84
CA ASN A 175 7.65 22.29 11.12
C ASN A 175 9.07 22.89 11.04
N PRO A 176 9.51 23.71 12.01
CA PRO A 176 10.88 24.24 12.03
C PRO A 176 11.97 23.16 12.02
N MET A 177 11.62 21.95 12.46
CA MET A 177 12.46 20.76 12.48
C MET A 177 12.18 19.78 11.33
N ALA A 178 11.35 20.16 10.34
CA ALA A 178 10.97 19.32 9.20
C ALA A 178 12.20 18.74 8.51
N TYR A 179 13.25 19.54 8.32
CA TYR A 179 14.51 19.07 7.74
C TYR A 179 15.08 17.82 8.44
N LYS A 180 14.93 17.66 9.77
CA LYS A 180 15.42 16.45 10.45
C LYS A 180 14.57 15.21 10.20
N MET A 181 13.32 15.39 9.80
CA MET A 181 12.32 14.33 9.62
C MET A 181 12.15 13.94 8.14
N THR A 182 12.29 14.90 7.22
CA THR A 182 12.27 14.67 5.78
C THR A 182 13.64 14.20 5.30
N ALA A 183 13.68 13.24 4.37
CA ALA A 183 14.93 12.91 3.69
C ALA A 183 15.42 14.11 2.89
N ASN A 184 16.62 14.62 3.21
CA ASN A 184 17.11 15.89 2.68
C ASN A 184 18.59 15.80 2.27
N PRO A 185 19.04 16.69 1.37
CA PRO A 185 20.39 16.63 0.83
C PRO A 185 21.46 17.10 1.82
N ILE A 186 21.07 17.80 2.89
CA ILE A 186 21.98 18.25 3.96
C ILE A 186 22.52 17.04 4.73
N MET A 187 21.70 16.01 4.94
CA MET A 187 22.12 14.78 5.63
C MET A 187 22.86 13.81 4.71
N ASN A 188 22.53 13.80 3.41
CA ASN A 188 23.16 12.97 2.40
C ASN A 188 22.80 13.55 1.02
N GLU A 189 23.79 13.90 0.21
CA GLU A 189 23.63 14.57 -1.09
C GLU A 189 22.69 13.83 -2.07
N TYR A 190 22.52 12.52 -1.92
CA TYR A 190 21.64 11.70 -2.76
C TYR A 190 20.19 11.64 -2.25
N MET A 191 19.90 12.22 -1.08
CA MET A 191 18.55 12.25 -0.49
C MET A 191 17.83 13.53 -0.88
N SER A 192 16.69 13.40 -1.57
CA SER A 192 15.84 14.55 -1.88
C SER A 192 14.37 14.15 -1.86
N TYR A 193 13.76 14.21 -0.66
CA TYR A 193 12.31 14.33 -0.60
C TYR A 193 11.93 15.72 -1.11
N THR A 194 11.32 15.79 -2.29
CA THR A 194 10.94 17.06 -2.89
C THR A 194 9.59 17.52 -2.34
N SER A 195 9.39 18.82 -2.10
CA SER A 195 8.08 19.36 -1.73
C SER A 195 7.17 19.59 -2.95
N ALA A 196 7.75 19.56 -4.16
CA ALA A 196 7.05 19.70 -5.43
C ALA A 196 7.46 18.55 -6.35
N ASP A 197 6.48 18.01 -7.07
CA ASP A 197 6.66 16.95 -8.04
C ASP A 197 6.30 17.48 -9.43
N PHE A 198 7.10 17.08 -10.43
CA PHE A 198 6.76 17.30 -11.83
C PHE A 198 6.02 16.05 -12.32
N LEU A 199 4.74 16.23 -12.66
CA LEU A 199 3.88 15.16 -13.16
C LEU A 199 2.99 15.67 -14.28
N GLU A 200 2.65 14.79 -15.21
CA GLU A 200 1.59 15.04 -16.18
C GLU A 200 0.28 14.51 -15.62
N MET A 201 -0.78 15.32 -15.66
CA MET A 201 -2.12 14.92 -15.21
C MET A 201 -3.17 15.33 -16.23
N ASN A 202 -4.00 14.37 -16.63
CA ASN A 202 -5.12 14.57 -17.54
C ASN A 202 -6.41 14.05 -16.92
N MET A 203 -7.53 14.75 -17.12
CA MET A 203 -8.86 14.23 -16.78
C MET A 203 -9.42 13.48 -17.98
N ILE A 204 -9.70 12.18 -17.83
CA ILE A 204 -10.17 11.32 -18.93
C ILE A 204 -11.41 10.52 -18.52
N PRO A 205 -12.36 10.23 -19.44
CA PRO A 205 -13.43 9.29 -19.18
C PRO A 205 -12.87 7.86 -19.12
N LYS A 206 -13.25 7.08 -18.11
CA LYS A 206 -12.84 5.68 -17.94
C LYS A 206 -13.94 4.88 -17.25
N GLU A 207 -14.02 3.59 -17.55
CA GLU A 207 -14.96 2.70 -16.86
C GLU A 207 -14.60 2.56 -15.37
N ILE A 208 -15.61 2.44 -14.52
CA ILE A 208 -15.41 2.22 -13.07
C ILE A 208 -14.63 0.91 -12.87
N THR A 209 -15.09 -0.13 -13.56
CA THR A 209 -14.48 -1.46 -13.62
C THR A 209 -14.57 -1.93 -15.05
N ASP A 210 -13.50 -2.52 -15.57
CA ASP A 210 -13.46 -2.97 -16.97
C ASP A 210 -14.64 -3.88 -17.32
N GLY A 211 -15.37 -3.51 -18.35
CA GLY A 211 -16.53 -4.23 -18.87
C GLY A 211 -17.86 -3.91 -18.16
N CYS A 212 -17.90 -2.99 -17.18
CA CYS A 212 -19.16 -2.67 -16.49
C CYS A 212 -20.07 -1.72 -17.27
N GLY A 213 -19.52 -0.95 -18.22
CA GLY A 213 -20.26 0.04 -19.01
C GLY A 213 -20.70 1.31 -18.25
N GLU A 214 -20.29 1.47 -16.99
CA GLU A 214 -20.46 2.69 -16.21
C GLU A 214 -19.15 3.50 -16.17
N TYR A 215 -19.23 4.81 -16.44
CA TYR A 215 -18.06 5.68 -16.63
C TYR A 215 -17.93 6.75 -15.54
N VAL A 216 -16.68 7.10 -15.24
CA VAL A 216 -16.29 8.24 -14.39
C VAL A 216 -15.25 9.10 -15.10
N ILE A 217 -15.11 10.35 -14.66
CA ILE A 217 -13.94 11.16 -15.01
C ILE A 217 -12.82 10.77 -14.05
N ALA A 218 -11.82 10.06 -14.57
CA ALA A 218 -10.62 9.66 -13.85
C ALA A 218 -9.50 10.68 -14.05
N GLU A 219 -8.58 10.75 -13.09
CA GLU A 219 -7.32 11.45 -13.24
C GLU A 219 -6.27 10.45 -13.75
N TYR A 220 -5.77 10.65 -14.97
CA TYR A 220 -4.61 9.94 -15.51
C TYR A 220 -3.34 10.67 -15.07
N TYR A 221 -2.37 9.90 -14.59
CA TYR A 221 -1.06 10.38 -14.20
C TYR A 221 0.04 9.66 -14.99
N HIS A 222 1.04 10.43 -15.37
CA HIS A 222 2.33 9.94 -15.87
C HIS A 222 3.45 10.58 -15.06
N VAL A 223 4.30 9.74 -14.47
CA VAL A 223 5.41 10.16 -13.58
C VAL A 223 6.66 9.36 -13.84
N GLU A 224 7.82 10.02 -13.77
CA GLU A 224 9.12 9.36 -13.94
C GLU A 224 9.67 8.76 -12.63
N ARG A 225 9.24 9.30 -11.48
CA ARG A 225 9.79 8.99 -10.16
C ARG A 225 8.82 8.16 -9.32
N LEU A 226 9.34 7.12 -8.67
CA LEU A 226 8.59 6.33 -7.70
C LEU A 226 8.08 7.20 -6.55
N GLN A 227 8.86 8.19 -6.11
CA GLN A 227 8.46 9.10 -5.05
C GLN A 227 7.18 9.87 -5.40
N SER A 228 7.04 10.34 -6.64
CA SER A 228 5.85 11.08 -7.09
C SER A 228 4.63 10.17 -7.13
N PHE A 229 4.77 8.95 -7.64
CA PHE A 229 3.72 7.93 -7.58
C PHE A 229 3.24 7.68 -6.14
N LEU A 230 4.19 7.41 -5.23
CA LEU A 230 3.91 7.13 -3.82
C LEU A 230 3.23 8.30 -3.11
N LYS A 231 3.63 9.54 -3.41
CA LYS A 231 2.97 10.73 -2.88
C LYS A 231 1.53 10.85 -3.37
N VAL A 232 1.26 10.61 -4.65
CA VAL A 232 -0.12 10.66 -5.16
C VAL A 232 -0.97 9.59 -4.48
N ASP A 233 -0.51 8.33 -4.44
CA ASP A 233 -1.21 7.24 -3.77
C ASP A 233 -1.49 7.54 -2.29
N PHE A 234 -0.49 8.00 -1.55
CA PHE A 234 -0.61 8.32 -0.13
C PHE A 234 -1.51 9.54 0.14
N LEU A 235 -1.25 10.68 -0.51
CA LEU A 235 -1.93 11.94 -0.23
C LEU A 235 -3.37 11.96 -0.76
N LYS A 236 -3.63 11.39 -1.95
CA LYS A 236 -5.02 11.18 -2.40
C LYS A 236 -5.73 10.19 -1.48
N GLY A 237 -5.01 9.23 -0.88
CA GLY A 237 -5.53 8.39 0.20
C GLY A 237 -6.04 9.22 1.37
N LEU A 238 -5.24 10.16 1.89
CA LEU A 238 -5.67 11.10 2.94
C LEU A 238 -6.91 11.90 2.53
N MET A 239 -6.94 12.39 1.28
CA MET A 239 -8.10 13.12 0.75
C MET A 239 -9.38 12.25 0.72
N ALA A 240 -9.24 10.96 0.43
CA ALA A 240 -10.32 9.98 0.47
C ALA A 240 -10.70 9.54 1.89
N GLY A 241 -10.01 10.03 2.93
CA GLY A 241 -10.22 9.64 4.32
C GLY A 241 -9.52 8.34 4.71
N HIS A 242 -8.66 7.81 3.83
CA HIS A 242 -7.78 6.71 4.15
C HIS A 242 -6.55 7.22 4.91
N HIS A 243 -5.96 6.41 5.77
CA HIS A 243 -4.69 6.73 6.40
C HIS A 243 -3.90 5.45 6.70
N ILE A 244 -2.57 5.57 6.68
CA ILE A 244 -1.69 4.46 7.04
C ILE A 244 -1.36 4.57 8.53
N ARG A 245 -1.41 3.44 9.24
CA ARG A 245 -0.96 3.33 10.63
C ARG A 245 0.11 2.27 10.78
N ARG A 246 0.97 2.45 11.78
CA ARG A 246 1.92 1.43 12.22
C ARG A 246 1.30 0.58 13.32
N CYS A 247 1.36 -0.73 13.18
CA CYS A 247 0.89 -1.68 14.18
C CYS A 247 1.79 -1.61 15.42
N GLU A 248 1.18 -1.39 16.58
CA GLU A 248 1.92 -1.27 17.84
C GLU A 248 2.53 -2.59 18.33
N HIS A 249 2.11 -3.72 17.76
CA HIS A 249 2.65 -5.04 18.09
C HIS A 249 3.77 -5.47 17.15
N CYS A 250 3.49 -5.61 15.85
CA CYS A 250 4.45 -6.15 14.89
C CYS A 250 5.23 -5.08 14.10
N GLY A 251 4.91 -3.79 14.27
CA GLY A 251 5.57 -2.68 13.59
C GLY A 251 5.25 -2.52 12.11
N ARG A 252 4.44 -3.42 11.50
CA ARG A 252 4.00 -3.33 10.10
C ARG A 252 3.04 -2.15 9.90
N PHE A 253 3.09 -1.55 8.72
CA PHE A 253 2.15 -0.53 8.28
C PHE A 253 0.89 -1.18 7.67
N PHE A 254 -0.28 -0.64 7.99
CA PHE A 254 -1.56 -1.09 7.46
C PHE A 254 -2.46 0.10 7.12
N LEU A 255 -3.22 -0.04 6.04
CA LEU A 255 -4.14 0.98 5.56
C LEU A 255 -5.46 0.91 6.34
N MET A 256 -6.01 2.06 6.66
CA MET A 256 -7.30 2.22 7.31
C MET A 256 -8.18 3.12 6.44
N THR A 257 -9.33 2.60 6.00
CA THR A 257 -10.29 3.33 5.14
C THR A 257 -11.35 4.10 5.94
N LYS A 258 -11.33 3.96 7.27
CA LYS A 258 -12.27 4.58 8.21
C LYS A 258 -11.50 5.20 9.35
N GLY A 259 -12.06 6.27 9.93
CA GLY A 259 -11.46 7.01 11.05
C GLY A 259 -11.51 6.31 12.41
N TYR A 260 -11.28 5.00 12.47
CA TYR A 260 -11.10 4.27 13.73
C TYR A 260 -9.66 4.40 14.23
N LYS A 261 -9.46 4.49 15.55
CA LYS A 261 -8.12 4.58 16.15
C LYS A 261 -7.52 3.19 16.41
N THR A 262 -7.66 2.30 15.44
CA THR A 262 -7.18 0.92 15.53
C THR A 262 -5.66 0.91 15.76
N ARG A 263 -5.22 0.16 16.77
CA ARG A 263 -3.82 0.09 17.23
C ARG A 263 -3.04 -1.06 16.61
N TYR A 264 -3.76 -2.11 16.19
CA TYR A 264 -3.16 -3.35 15.71
C TYR A 264 -3.72 -3.75 14.35
N CYS A 265 -2.85 -4.24 13.46
CA CYS A 265 -3.31 -4.83 12.22
C CYS A 265 -4.04 -6.16 12.46
N ASP A 266 -4.87 -6.56 11.50
CA ASP A 266 -5.60 -7.82 11.48
C ASP A 266 -4.77 -9.02 10.96
N LYS A 267 -3.53 -8.78 10.52
CA LYS A 267 -2.61 -9.83 10.06
C LYS A 267 -2.15 -10.74 11.20
N ALA A 268 -1.80 -11.97 10.82
CA ALA A 268 -1.13 -12.94 11.68
C ALA A 268 0.15 -12.37 12.31
N ALA A 269 0.32 -12.61 13.61
CA ALA A 269 1.46 -12.15 14.37
C ALA A 269 2.74 -12.91 13.95
N PRO A 270 3.89 -12.23 13.78
CA PRO A 270 5.13 -12.87 13.32
C PRO A 270 5.60 -14.04 14.19
N GLU A 271 5.45 -13.92 15.52
CA GLU A 271 5.95 -14.89 16.49
C GLU A 271 5.01 -16.09 16.69
N ASN A 272 3.71 -15.92 16.43
CA ASN A 272 2.74 -17.00 16.47
C ASN A 272 1.61 -16.75 15.47
N PRO A 273 1.73 -17.30 14.24
CA PRO A 273 0.77 -17.06 13.17
C PRO A 273 -0.65 -17.57 13.44
N ARG A 274 -0.89 -18.31 14.54
CA ARG A 274 -2.24 -18.70 14.96
C ARG A 274 -3.06 -17.54 15.52
N PHE A 275 -2.41 -16.44 15.88
CA PHE A 275 -3.05 -15.28 16.49
C PHE A 275 -2.85 -14.03 15.64
N THR A 276 -3.81 -13.12 15.71
CA THR A 276 -3.69 -11.75 15.22
C THR A 276 -2.80 -10.92 16.13
N CYS A 277 -2.28 -9.81 15.62
CA CYS A 277 -1.49 -8.87 16.42
C CYS A 277 -2.25 -8.33 17.64
N ASN A 278 -3.56 -8.07 17.52
CA ASN A 278 -4.39 -7.62 18.64
C ASN A 278 -4.48 -8.67 19.76
N GLN A 279 -4.66 -9.94 19.38
CA GLN A 279 -4.70 -11.05 20.34
C GLN A 279 -3.36 -11.28 21.03
N MET A 280 -2.26 -11.19 20.27
CA MET A 280 -0.91 -11.30 20.83
C MET A 280 -0.59 -10.16 21.78
N ALA A 281 -0.91 -8.92 21.41
CA ALA A 281 -0.77 -7.78 22.29
C ALA A 281 -1.54 -7.97 23.60
N TYR A 282 -2.80 -8.41 23.55
CA TYR A 282 -3.57 -8.69 24.76
C TYR A 282 -2.95 -9.79 25.64
N ARG A 283 -2.35 -10.83 25.04
CA ARG A 283 -1.69 -11.92 25.78
C ARG A 283 -0.40 -11.48 26.44
N THR A 284 0.42 -10.71 25.73
CA THR A 284 1.76 -10.32 26.18
C THR A 284 1.71 -9.14 27.15
N VAL A 285 0.98 -8.08 26.80
CA VAL A 285 0.99 -6.82 27.56
C VAL A 285 -0.32 -6.52 28.29
N ARG A 286 -1.34 -7.39 28.17
CA ARG A 286 -2.69 -7.22 28.80
C ARG A 286 -3.41 -5.93 28.42
N ILE A 287 -3.01 -5.30 27.32
CA ILE A 287 -3.68 -4.13 26.77
C ILE A 287 -4.83 -4.59 25.89
N LYS A 288 -6.04 -4.11 26.18
CA LYS A 288 -7.23 -4.36 25.37
C LYS A 288 -7.51 -3.13 24.50
N GLU A 289 -7.65 -3.35 23.20
CA GLU A 289 -8.18 -2.32 22.30
C GLU A 289 -9.64 -2.02 22.64
N GLU A 290 -10.01 -0.74 22.64
CA GLU A 290 -11.39 -0.36 22.89
C GLU A 290 -12.30 -0.87 21.78
N ASN A 291 -13.50 -1.31 22.16
CA ASN A 291 -14.53 -1.72 21.20
C ASN A 291 -14.88 -0.60 20.20
N ALA A 292 -14.73 0.67 20.59
CA ALA A 292 -14.90 1.84 19.72
C ALA A 292 -13.90 1.85 18.55
N ASP A 293 -12.67 1.40 18.81
CA ASP A 293 -11.53 1.45 17.89
C ASP A 293 -11.35 0.17 17.08
N ASN A 294 -12.03 -0.91 17.46
CA ASN A 294 -12.00 -2.19 16.76
C ASN A 294 -12.99 -2.20 15.56
N PRO A 295 -12.51 -2.30 14.31
CA PRO A 295 -13.39 -2.27 13.12
C PRO A 295 -14.38 -3.43 13.07
N LYS A 296 -13.97 -4.65 13.48
CA LYS A 296 -14.83 -5.83 13.53
C LYS A 296 -15.97 -5.64 14.53
N TYR A 297 -15.70 -5.12 15.72
CA TYR A 297 -16.77 -4.83 16.69
C TYR A 297 -17.75 -3.79 16.15
N GLN A 298 -17.27 -2.74 15.47
CA GLN A 298 -18.14 -1.73 14.88
C GLN A 298 -19.05 -2.31 13.79
N SER A 299 -18.50 -3.15 12.91
CA SER A 299 -19.27 -3.86 11.87
C SER A 299 -20.32 -4.80 12.48
N TYR A 300 -19.95 -5.55 13.53
CA TYR A 300 -20.86 -6.41 14.28
C TYR A 300 -21.99 -5.60 14.94
N ARG A 301 -21.67 -4.53 15.67
CA ARG A 301 -22.66 -3.64 16.31
C ARG A 301 -23.62 -3.02 15.30
N ARG A 302 -23.11 -2.55 14.14
CA ARG A 302 -23.96 -2.05 13.05
C ARG A 302 -24.90 -3.15 12.54
N CYS A 303 -24.41 -4.37 12.41
CA CYS A 303 -25.20 -5.52 11.99
C CYS A 303 -26.36 -5.81 12.96
N LEU A 304 -26.07 -5.92 14.27
CA LEU A 304 -27.11 -6.13 15.29
C LEU A 304 -28.18 -5.04 15.24
N ASN A 305 -27.75 -3.77 15.15
CA ASN A 305 -28.67 -2.64 15.06
C ASN A 305 -29.55 -2.71 13.81
N ARG A 306 -29.02 -3.15 12.66
CA ARG A 306 -29.81 -3.36 11.43
C ARG A 306 -30.87 -4.45 11.64
N VAL A 307 -30.48 -5.61 12.16
CA VAL A 307 -31.41 -6.74 12.40
C VAL A 307 -32.51 -6.33 13.39
N MET A 308 -32.14 -5.69 14.49
CA MET A 308 -33.09 -5.21 15.50
C MET A 308 -34.09 -4.19 14.92
N ARG A 309 -33.62 -3.26 14.06
CA ARG A 309 -34.51 -2.32 13.37
C ARG A 309 -35.43 -3.01 12.36
N SER A 310 -34.95 -4.02 11.64
CA SER A 310 -35.80 -4.81 10.73
C SER A 310 -36.91 -5.53 11.48
N TYR A 311 -36.59 -6.10 12.64
CA TYR A 311 -37.57 -6.73 13.53
C TYR A 311 -38.59 -5.72 14.08
N GLN A 312 -38.13 -4.57 14.59
CA GLN A 312 -39.01 -3.49 15.08
C GLN A 312 -39.99 -3.01 13.99
N ARG A 313 -39.55 -3.00 12.73
CA ARG A 313 -40.37 -2.65 11.57
C ARG A 313 -41.27 -3.79 11.08
N LYS A 314 -41.26 -4.95 11.75
CA LYS A 314 -41.99 -6.18 11.39
C LYS A 314 -41.67 -6.68 9.99
N VAL A 315 -40.45 -6.41 9.51
CA VAL A 315 -39.95 -6.88 8.22
C VAL A 315 -39.50 -8.33 8.32
N ILE A 316 -39.05 -8.74 9.51
CA ILE A 316 -38.64 -10.10 9.86
C ILE A 316 -39.37 -10.55 11.13
N ASP A 317 -39.53 -11.85 11.30
CA ASP A 317 -40.12 -12.46 12.51
C ASP A 317 -39.09 -12.73 13.61
N GLU A 318 -39.55 -13.21 14.77
CA GLU A 318 -38.69 -13.51 15.92
C GLU A 318 -37.69 -14.66 15.63
N LYS A 319 -38.08 -15.63 14.80
CA LYS A 319 -37.24 -16.78 14.45
C LYS A 319 -36.09 -16.31 13.55
N GLN A 320 -36.40 -15.54 12.51
CA GLN A 320 -35.43 -14.93 11.60
C GLN A 320 -34.46 -14.03 12.37
N LYS A 321 -34.97 -13.15 13.24
CA LYS A 321 -34.14 -12.32 14.13
C LYS A 321 -33.18 -13.18 14.95
N SER A 322 -33.68 -14.20 15.64
CA SER A 322 -32.86 -15.05 16.51
C SER A 322 -31.75 -15.78 15.75
N VAL A 323 -32.05 -16.29 14.54
CA VAL A 323 -31.06 -16.95 13.69
C VAL A 323 -30.01 -15.96 13.18
N LEU A 324 -30.42 -14.79 12.69
CA LEU A 324 -29.51 -13.77 12.18
C LEU A 324 -28.56 -13.23 13.27
N LEU A 325 -29.08 -12.99 14.48
CA LEU A 325 -28.25 -12.52 15.61
C LEU A 325 -27.24 -13.60 16.04
N ARG A 326 -27.66 -14.86 16.13
CA ARG A 326 -26.76 -15.98 16.47
C ARG A 326 -25.66 -16.14 15.42
N GLN A 327 -26.01 -16.11 14.13
CA GLN A 327 -25.04 -16.20 13.04
C GLN A 327 -24.04 -15.05 13.11
N ALA A 328 -24.51 -13.82 13.35
CA ALA A 328 -23.63 -12.67 13.49
C ALA A 328 -22.66 -12.81 14.68
N GLU A 329 -23.13 -13.35 15.81
CA GLU A 329 -22.32 -13.62 16.99
C GLU A 329 -21.25 -14.69 16.73
N GLU A 330 -21.61 -15.81 16.09
CA GLU A 330 -20.68 -16.87 15.72
C GLU A 330 -19.58 -16.38 14.75
N LEU A 331 -19.98 -15.61 13.73
CA LEU A 331 -19.04 -15.00 12.80
C LEU A 331 -18.11 -14.01 13.51
N TYR A 332 -18.64 -13.17 14.40
CA TYR A 332 -17.83 -12.23 15.18
C TYR A 332 -16.83 -12.95 16.09
N HIS A 333 -17.27 -13.99 16.79
CA HIS A 333 -16.37 -14.81 17.60
C HIS A 333 -15.24 -15.40 16.76
N ARG A 334 -15.55 -16.00 15.61
CA ARG A 334 -14.55 -16.57 14.71
C ARG A 334 -13.57 -15.51 14.18
N ALA A 335 -14.07 -14.36 13.75
CA ALA A 335 -13.23 -13.28 13.23
C ALA A 335 -12.36 -12.61 14.30
N MET A 336 -12.76 -12.68 15.56
CA MET A 336 -11.96 -12.22 16.71
C MET A 336 -10.99 -13.29 17.22
N THR A 337 -11.20 -14.57 16.90
CA THR A 337 -10.35 -15.69 17.33
C THR A 337 -9.37 -16.17 16.27
N SER A 338 -9.59 -15.86 14.99
CA SER A 338 -8.78 -16.30 13.85
C SER A 338 -8.15 -15.12 13.07
N PRO A 339 -6.89 -15.24 12.61
CA PRO A 339 -6.25 -14.30 11.69
C PRO A 339 -6.68 -14.48 10.23
N GLU A 340 -7.54 -15.46 9.92
CA GLU A 340 -7.99 -15.76 8.56
C GLU A 340 -8.95 -14.71 7.98
N PHE A 341 -9.55 -13.86 8.82
CA PHE A 341 -10.53 -12.87 8.38
C PHE A 341 -9.94 -11.47 8.47
N SER A 342 -9.81 -10.80 7.33
CA SER A 342 -9.56 -9.36 7.29
C SER A 342 -10.75 -8.56 7.83
N ASN A 343 -10.51 -7.28 8.14
CA ASN A 343 -11.56 -6.36 8.53
C ASN A 343 -12.59 -6.16 7.40
N GLU A 344 -12.15 -6.06 6.14
CA GLU A 344 -13.03 -5.91 4.98
C GLU A 344 -13.90 -7.15 4.73
N GLU A 345 -13.31 -8.36 4.70
CA GLU A 345 -14.06 -9.61 4.49
C GLU A 345 -15.12 -9.81 5.56
N PHE A 346 -14.77 -9.52 6.82
CA PHE A 346 -15.72 -9.59 7.92
C PHE A 346 -16.86 -8.58 7.76
N GLU A 347 -16.56 -7.34 7.34
CA GLU A 347 -17.59 -6.35 7.09
C GLU A 347 -18.52 -6.76 5.93
N GLN A 348 -18.00 -7.37 4.88
CA GLN A 348 -18.80 -7.92 3.77
C GLN A 348 -19.74 -9.01 4.26
N GLN A 349 -19.28 -9.96 5.08
CA GLN A 349 -20.13 -11.01 5.65
C GLN A 349 -21.25 -10.43 6.54
N MET A 350 -20.97 -9.32 7.23
CA MET A 350 -21.94 -8.62 8.08
C MET A 350 -22.98 -7.82 7.30
N GLN A 351 -22.82 -7.62 5.99
CA GLN A 351 -23.83 -6.94 5.18
C GLN A 351 -25.14 -7.73 5.12
N SER A 352 -26.27 -7.02 5.07
CA SER A 352 -27.59 -7.66 5.09
C SER A 352 -27.78 -8.66 3.96
N GLU A 353 -27.25 -8.40 2.77
CA GLU A 353 -27.37 -9.33 1.65
C GLU A 353 -26.69 -10.68 1.97
N ASN A 354 -25.43 -10.63 2.41
CA ASN A 354 -24.64 -11.83 2.68
C ASN A 354 -25.13 -12.57 3.92
N LEU A 355 -25.43 -11.85 5.02
CA LEU A 355 -25.87 -12.47 6.26
C LEU A 355 -27.21 -13.20 6.09
N TYR A 356 -28.16 -12.61 5.36
CA TYR A 356 -29.46 -13.23 5.11
C TYR A 356 -29.31 -14.46 4.22
N LYS A 357 -28.53 -14.36 3.13
CA LYS A 357 -28.19 -15.49 2.26
C LYS A 357 -27.53 -16.63 3.05
N LEU A 358 -26.58 -16.33 3.94
CA LEU A 358 -25.93 -17.32 4.82
C LEU A 358 -26.91 -18.04 5.75
N CYS A 359 -27.98 -17.37 6.17
CA CYS A 359 -29.03 -17.96 7.01
C CYS A 359 -30.17 -18.62 6.20
N GLY A 360 -30.08 -18.64 4.85
CA GLY A 360 -31.14 -19.18 3.98
C GLY A 360 -32.39 -18.31 3.93
N PHE A 361 -32.28 -16.99 4.13
CA PHE A 361 -33.40 -16.06 4.08
C PHE A 361 -33.31 -15.11 2.89
N ASP A 362 -34.47 -14.72 2.37
CA ASP A 362 -34.56 -13.66 1.37
C ASP A 362 -34.21 -12.30 1.97
N VAL A 363 -33.47 -11.50 1.19
CA VAL A 363 -33.10 -10.15 1.58
C VAL A 363 -34.34 -9.26 1.50
N PRO A 364 -34.74 -8.57 2.60
CA PRO A 364 -35.93 -7.76 2.57
C PRO A 364 -35.81 -6.59 1.58
N LYS A 365 -36.86 -6.36 0.77
CA LYS A 365 -36.91 -5.24 -0.17
C LYS A 365 -36.83 -3.91 0.61
N ARG A 366 -35.86 -3.05 0.26
CA ARG A 366 -35.71 -1.71 0.84
C ARG A 366 -36.91 -0.84 0.42
N GLY A 367 -37.89 -0.69 1.30
CA GLY A 367 -39.00 0.26 1.15
C GLY A 367 -39.01 1.29 2.28
N ARG A 368 -39.25 2.56 1.95
CA ARG A 368 -39.61 3.59 2.94
C ARG A 368 -40.83 3.06 3.73
N PRO A 369 -40.83 3.10 5.07
CA PRO A 369 -41.99 2.62 5.83
C PRO A 369 -43.24 3.33 5.34
N LYS A 370 -44.30 2.56 5.01
CA LYS A 370 -45.61 3.13 4.68
C LYS A 370 -46.02 3.99 5.86
N ALA A 371 -46.24 5.28 5.61
CA ALA A 371 -46.83 6.17 6.60
C ALA A 371 -48.13 5.51 7.09
N VAL A 372 -48.22 5.30 8.41
CA VAL A 372 -49.46 4.85 9.03
C VAL A 372 -50.49 5.93 8.74
N LYS A 373 -51.43 5.66 7.82
CA LYS A 373 -52.65 6.45 7.73
C LYS A 373 -53.41 6.17 9.02
N ASN A 374 -53.42 7.14 9.91
CA ASN A 374 -54.38 7.18 11.00
C ASN A 374 -55.74 7.49 10.36
N ASP A 375 -56.51 6.46 10.05
CA ASP A 375 -57.94 6.62 9.80
C ASP A 375 -58.60 6.91 11.15
N LYS A 376 -59.08 8.15 11.29
CA LYS A 376 -60.04 8.57 12.30
C LYS A 376 -61.44 8.49 11.73
#